data_AF-A0A529XAR4-F1
#
_entry.id   AF-A0A529XAR4-F1
#
_cell.length_a   1.000
_cell.length_b   1.000
_cell.length_c   1.000
_cell.angle_alpha   90.00
_cell.angle_beta   90.00
_cell.angle_gamma   90.00
#
_symmetry.space_group_name_H-M   'P 1'
#
loop_
_entity.id
_entity.type
_entity.pdbx_description
1 polymer ?
#
loop_
_entity_poly.entity_id
_entity_poly.type
_entity_poly.pdbx_seq_one_letter_code
_entity_poly.pdbx_strand_id
1 'polypeptide(L)'
;VYIGSLFALLLQSFFSIDEFSGLINREFTLKTYGDLLQAANLDIILRTVTMAALVTLASAVIAFPIAYYAARYARGRWKALFYLGVMLPLWSSYLVKIYAWKLILAKEGILTWLLAKLNLLWLLDGWLSLPIV
;
A
#
# COMPACT_ATOMS: atom_id res chain seq x y z
N VAL A 1 -9.93 9.06 26.11
CA VAL A 1 -9.95 7.60 25.85
C VAL A 1 -8.84 7.18 24.88
N TYR A 2 -8.77 7.70 23.66
CA TYR A 2 -7.73 7.34 22.66
C TYR A 2 -6.28 7.60 23.08
N ILE A 3 -6.03 8.70 23.81
CA ILE A 3 -4.67 9.00 24.30
C ILE A 3 -4.20 7.91 25.30
N GLY A 4 -5.11 7.40 26.13
CA GLY A 4 -4.81 6.31 27.06
C GLY A 4 -4.46 5.01 26.36
N SER A 5 -5.17 4.66 25.27
CA SER A 5 -4.84 3.47 24.47
C SER A 5 -3.50 3.62 23.73
N LEU A 6 -3.21 4.80 23.18
CA LEU A 6 -1.92 5.07 22.53
C LEU A 6 -0.76 4.98 23.53
N PHE A 7 -0.95 5.54 24.73
CA PHE A 7 0.04 5.46 25.79
C PHE A 7 0.24 4.01 26.27
N ALA A 8 -0.83 3.23 26.39
CA ALA A 8 -0.75 1.81 26.74
C ALA A 8 0.02 1.00 25.68
N LEU A 9 -0.24 1.23 24.39
CA LEU A 9 0.50 0.60 23.30
C LEU A 9 1.98 0.99 23.31
N LEU A 10 2.27 2.26 23.59
CA LEU A 10 3.65 2.75 23.70
C LEU A 10 4.38 2.11 24.88
N LEU A 11 3.75 2.01 26.06
CA LEU A 11 4.32 1.28 27.19
C LEU A 11 4.53 -0.20 26.87
N GLN A 12 3.61 -0.81 26.14
CA GLN A 12 3.70 -2.22 25.76
C GLN A 12 4.84 -2.51 24.78
N SER A 13 5.23 -1.52 23.97
CA SER A 13 6.40 -1.60 23.07
C SER A 13 7.73 -1.84 23.80
N PHE A 14 7.82 -1.54 25.10
CA PHE A 14 9.04 -1.74 25.91
C PHE A 14 9.13 -3.13 26.55
N PHE A 15 8.11 -3.98 26.39
CA PHE A 15 8.15 -5.36 26.85
C PHE A 15 8.51 -6.30 25.70
N SER A 16 9.47 -7.21 25.91
CA SER A 16 9.81 -8.23 24.92
C SER A 16 8.88 -9.43 25.02
N ILE A 17 8.62 -10.06 23.89
CA ILE A 17 7.93 -11.35 23.83
C ILE A 17 9.00 -12.43 23.70
N ASP A 18 8.89 -13.45 24.53
CA ASP A 18 9.72 -14.65 24.36
C ASP A 18 9.25 -15.41 23.12
N GLU A 19 10.11 -15.54 22.11
CA GLU A 19 9.83 -16.17 20.82
C GLU A 19 9.37 -17.62 20.96
N PHE A 20 9.77 -18.31 22.02
CA PHE A 20 9.45 -19.72 22.23
C PHE A 20 8.13 -19.95 22.98
N SER A 21 7.86 -19.14 24.00
CA SER A 21 6.66 -19.29 24.84
C SER A 21 5.49 -18.38 24.41
N GLY A 22 5.77 -17.35 23.61
CA GLY A 22 4.78 -16.33 23.23
C GLY A 22 4.30 -15.47 24.42
N LEU A 23 4.92 -15.62 25.59
CA LEU A 23 4.57 -14.88 26.79
C LEU A 23 5.24 -13.51 26.79
N ILE A 24 4.52 -12.52 27.30
CA ILE A 24 5.04 -11.16 27.49
C ILE A 24 5.91 -11.16 28.73
N ASN A 25 7.22 -11.00 28.53
CA ASN A 25 8.13 -10.78 29.64
C ASN A 25 7.98 -9.33 30.10
N ARG A 26 7.47 -9.14 31.33
CA ARG A 26 7.22 -7.81 31.93
C ARG A 26 8.50 -7.16 32.47
N GLU A 27 9.64 -7.45 31.87
CA GLU A 27 10.88 -6.75 32.14
C GLU A 27 11.01 -5.59 31.15
N PHE A 28 11.33 -4.40 31.66
CA PHE A 28 11.60 -3.26 30.80
C PHE A 28 12.86 -3.54 29.99
N THR A 29 12.73 -3.63 28.67
CA THR A 29 13.84 -3.96 27.78
C THR A 29 13.78 -3.15 26.50
N LEU A 30 14.97 -2.84 25.96
CA LEU A 30 15.13 -2.22 24.65
C LEU A 30 15.43 -3.24 23.55
N LYS A 31 15.44 -4.53 23.88
CA LYS A 31 15.76 -5.62 22.94
C LYS A 31 14.83 -5.62 21.73
N THR A 32 13.53 -5.40 21.93
CA THR A 32 12.52 -5.26 20.86
C THR A 32 12.90 -4.21 19.81
N TYR A 33 13.48 -3.08 20.23
CA TYR A 33 13.95 -2.05 19.29
C TYR A 33 15.23 -2.46 18.56
N GLY A 34 16.11 -3.23 19.20
CA GLY A 34 17.25 -3.87 18.55
C GLY A 34 16.82 -4.91 17.51
N ASP A 35 15.74 -5.65 17.79
CA ASP A 35 15.19 -6.65 16.87
C ASP A 35 14.63 -6.01 15.59
N LEU A 36 14.14 -4.76 15.66
CA LEU A 36 13.76 -3.99 14.47
C LEU A 36 14.92 -3.76 13.50
N LEU A 37 16.16 -3.74 14.01
CA LEU A 37 17.38 -3.57 13.21
C LEU A 37 17.91 -4.88 12.62
N GLN A 38 17.28 -6.02 12.91
CA GLN A 38 17.62 -7.27 12.24
C GLN A 38 17.28 -7.18 10.75
N ALA A 39 18.10 -7.84 9.92
CA ALA A 39 18.01 -7.74 8.46
C ALA A 39 16.60 -8.03 7.90
N ALA A 40 15.89 -9.02 8.45
CA ALA A 40 14.53 -9.36 8.02
C ALA A 40 13.50 -8.27 8.33
N ASN A 41 13.59 -7.65 9.50
CA ASN A 41 12.68 -6.58 9.91
C ASN A 41 12.99 -5.27 9.17
N LEU A 42 14.28 -4.97 8.97
CA LEU A 42 14.72 -3.83 8.17
C LEU A 42 14.29 -3.94 6.71
N ASP A 43 14.33 -5.13 6.11
CA ASP A 43 13.86 -5.34 4.74
C ASP A 43 12.36 -5.01 4.60
N ILE A 44 11.54 -5.48 5.54
CA ILE A 44 10.10 -5.17 5.58
C ILE A 44 9.88 -3.67 5.74
N ILE A 45 10.60 -3.01 6.65
CA ILE A 45 10.50 -1.56 6.87
C ILE A 45 10.89 -0.80 5.59
N LEU A 46 12.02 -1.13 4.96
CA LEU A 46 12.45 -0.48 3.74
C LEU A 46 11.46 -0.71 2.60
N ARG A 47 10.96 -1.94 2.41
CA ARG A 47 9.98 -2.25 1.36
C ARG A 47 8.68 -1.49 1.55
N THR A 48 8.17 -1.41 2.78
CA THR A 48 6.92 -0.70 3.08
C THR A 48 7.06 0.82 2.97
N VAL A 49 8.15 1.39 3.47
CA VAL A 49 8.43 2.84 3.37
C VAL A 49 8.66 3.26 1.93
N THR A 50 9.45 2.50 1.17
CA THR A 50 9.69 2.78 -0.25
C THR A 50 8.40 2.67 -1.07
N MET A 51 7.59 1.63 -0.84
CA MET A 51 6.29 1.49 -1.48
C MET A 51 5.35 2.66 -1.14
N ALA A 52 5.26 3.04 0.14
CA ALA A 52 4.43 4.17 0.56
C ALA A 52 4.89 5.48 -0.10
N ALA A 53 6.19 5.77 -0.08
CA ALA A 53 6.75 6.97 -0.69
C ALA A 53 6.50 7.03 -2.20
N LEU A 54 6.74 5.93 -2.93
CA LEU A 54 6.48 5.84 -4.36
C LEU A 54 5.00 6.01 -4.69
N VAL A 55 4.11 5.39 -3.92
CA VAL A 55 2.65 5.53 -4.10
C VAL A 55 2.19 6.96 -3.81
N THR A 56 2.69 7.61 -2.76
CA THR A 56 2.38 9.01 -2.46
C THR A 56 2.85 9.93 -3.58
N LEU A 57 4.07 9.73 -4.09
CA LEU A 57 4.61 10.55 -5.17
C LEU A 57 3.85 10.32 -6.49
N ALA A 58 3.63 9.07 -6.88
CA ALA A 58 2.88 8.73 -8.09
C ALA A 58 1.43 9.25 -8.03
N SER A 59 0.76 9.10 -6.88
CA SER A 59 -0.59 9.64 -6.69
C SER A 59 -0.61 11.16 -6.74
N ALA A 60 0.37 11.86 -6.17
CA ALA A 60 0.48 13.32 -6.28
C ALA A 60 0.70 13.76 -7.74
N VAL A 61 1.61 13.11 -8.45
CA VAL A 61 1.93 13.41 -9.87
C VAL A 61 0.72 13.20 -10.77
N ILE A 62 -0.10 12.18 -10.52
CA ILE A 62 -1.30 11.89 -11.33
C ILE A 62 -2.49 12.76 -10.89
N ALA A 63 -2.72 12.91 -9.58
CA ALA A 63 -3.88 13.61 -9.06
C ALA A 63 -3.78 15.13 -9.26
N PHE A 64 -2.59 15.71 -9.17
CA PHE A 64 -2.39 17.15 -9.31
C PHE A 64 -2.84 17.70 -10.68
N PRO A 65 -2.43 17.14 -11.85
CA PRO A 65 -2.90 17.63 -13.15
C PRO A 65 -4.40 17.43 -13.34
N ILE A 66 -4.96 16.32 -12.84
CA ILE A 66 -6.40 16.05 -12.91
C ILE A 66 -7.17 17.08 -12.08
N ALA A 67 -6.73 17.35 -10.85
CA ALA A 67 -7.33 18.33 -9.96
C ALA A 67 -7.21 19.75 -10.51
N TYR A 68 -6.04 20.12 -11.04
CA TYR A 68 -5.82 21.41 -11.69
C TYR A 68 -6.74 21.61 -12.89
N TYR A 69 -6.85 20.61 -13.76
CA TYR A 69 -7.73 20.67 -14.92
C TYR A 69 -9.21 20.77 -14.52
N ALA A 70 -9.64 19.94 -13.56
CA ALA A 70 -10.99 19.96 -13.03
C ALA A 70 -11.34 21.30 -12.36
N ALA A 71 -10.40 21.90 -11.63
CA ALA A 71 -10.62 23.17 -10.95
C ALA A 71 -10.67 24.36 -11.92
N ARG A 72 -9.79 24.38 -12.94
CA ARG A 72 -9.60 25.55 -13.81
C ARG A 72 -10.47 25.54 -15.07
N TYR A 73 -10.72 24.37 -15.66
CA TYR A 73 -11.34 24.23 -16.98
C TYR A 73 -12.71 23.55 -16.96
N ALA A 74 -13.03 22.72 -15.96
CA ALA A 74 -14.31 22.04 -15.93
C ALA A 74 -15.46 23.01 -15.60
N ARG A 75 -16.36 23.22 -16.57
CA ARG A 75 -17.60 24.00 -16.41
C ARG A 75 -18.83 23.12 -16.65
N GLY A 76 -19.92 23.41 -15.94
CA GLY A 76 -21.20 22.71 -16.09
C GLY A 76 -21.10 21.19 -15.90
N ARG A 77 -21.55 20.42 -16.90
CA ARG A 77 -21.65 18.95 -16.86
C ARG A 77 -20.30 18.25 -16.66
N TRP A 78 -19.21 18.83 -17.16
CA TRP A 78 -17.86 18.27 -17.01
C TRP A 78 -17.39 18.29 -15.56
N LYS A 79 -17.73 19.35 -14.80
CA LYS A 79 -17.40 19.44 -13.37
C LYS A 79 -18.11 18.34 -12.57
N ALA A 80 -19.39 18.08 -12.88
CA ALA A 80 -20.15 16.99 -12.26
C ALA A 80 -19.55 15.62 -12.58
N LEU A 81 -19.11 15.39 -13.82
CA LEU A 81 -18.49 14.12 -14.24
C LEU A 81 -17.15 13.87 -13.53
N PHE A 82 -16.28 14.88 -13.39
CA PHE A 82 -15.05 14.76 -12.61
C PHE A 82 -15.32 14.43 -11.13
N TYR A 83 -16.27 15.13 -10.50
CA TYR A 83 -16.63 14.82 -9.11
C TYR A 83 -17.19 13.41 -8.95
N LEU A 84 -18.08 12.99 -9.86
CA LEU A 84 -18.64 11.64 -9.86
C LEU A 84 -17.52 10.60 -10.02
N GLY A 85 -16.63 10.78 -10.98
CA GLY A 85 -15.50 9.87 -11.23
C GLY A 85 -14.55 9.73 -10.04
N VAL A 86 -14.37 10.79 -9.24
CA VAL A 86 -13.54 10.75 -8.02
C VAL A 86 -14.30 10.15 -6.83
N MET A 87 -15.59 10.47 -6.68
CA MET A 87 -16.40 9.99 -5.55
C MET A 87 -16.79 8.50 -5.68
N LEU A 88 -17.15 8.04 -6.88
CA LEU A 88 -17.57 6.66 -7.12
C LEU A 88 -16.59 5.59 -6.59
N PRO A 89 -15.28 5.63 -6.88
CA PRO A 89 -14.34 4.62 -6.38
C PRO A 89 -14.10 4.70 -4.86
N LEU A 90 -14.40 5.85 -4.24
CA LEU A 90 -14.28 6.05 -2.80
C LEU A 90 -15.33 5.24 -2.03
N TRP A 91 -16.54 5.11 -2.60
CA TRP A 91 -17.67 4.38 -2.00
C TRP A 91 -17.57 2.85 -2.19
N SER A 92 -16.64 2.39 -3.04
CA SER A 92 -16.41 0.96 -3.27
C SER A 92 -15.65 0.30 -2.12
N SER A 93 -16.08 -0.92 -1.74
CA SER A 93 -15.44 -1.74 -0.71
C SER A 93 -13.98 -2.02 -1.03
N TYR A 94 -13.10 -1.82 -0.04
CA TYR A 94 -11.66 -2.03 -0.18
C TYR A 94 -11.33 -3.49 -0.57
N LEU A 95 -12.02 -4.47 0.02
CA LEU A 95 -11.82 -5.89 -0.29
C LEU A 95 -12.14 -6.20 -1.75
N VAL A 96 -13.23 -5.64 -2.29
CA VAL A 96 -13.62 -5.83 -3.69
C VAL A 96 -12.53 -5.28 -4.62
N LYS A 97 -11.99 -4.11 -4.32
CA LYS A 97 -10.87 -3.51 -5.09
C LYS A 97 -9.65 -4.42 -5.06
N ILE A 98 -9.25 -4.95 -3.90
CA ILE A 98 -8.11 -5.88 -3.80
C ILE A 98 -8.35 -7.13 -4.66
N TYR A 99 -9.51 -7.78 -4.53
CA TYR A 99 -9.79 -9.01 -5.28
C TYR A 99 -9.88 -8.77 -6.78
N ALA A 100 -10.46 -7.64 -7.21
CA ALA A 100 -10.49 -7.25 -8.61
C ALA A 100 -9.06 -7.09 -9.17
N TRP A 101 -8.18 -6.37 -8.46
CA TRP A 101 -6.79 -6.23 -8.88
C TRP A 101 -6.05 -7.56 -8.88
N LYS A 102 -6.22 -8.39 -7.84
CA LYS A 102 -5.63 -9.74 -7.78
C LYS A 102 -6.05 -10.60 -8.98
N LEU A 103 -7.31 -10.52 -9.40
CA LEU A 103 -7.83 -11.24 -10.56
C LEU A 103 -7.25 -10.69 -11.87
N ILE A 104 -7.15 -9.36 -12.01
CA ILE A 104 -6.59 -8.71 -13.20
C ILE A 104 -5.11 -9.07 -13.39
N LEU A 105 -4.34 -9.11 -12.29
CA LEU A 105 -2.91 -9.43 -12.24
C LEU A 105 -2.62 -10.94 -12.17
N ALA A 106 -3.64 -11.79 -12.16
CA ALA A 106 -3.45 -13.24 -12.17
C ALA A 106 -2.76 -13.69 -13.47
N LYS A 107 -2.08 -14.84 -13.45
CA LYS A 107 -1.34 -15.38 -14.62
C LYS A 107 -2.21 -15.53 -15.88
N GLU A 108 -3.49 -15.84 -15.72
CA GLU A 108 -4.48 -15.91 -16.82
C GLU A 108 -5.47 -14.74 -16.78
N GLY A 109 -5.04 -13.62 -16.19
CA GLY A 109 -5.85 -12.43 -16.03
C GLY A 109 -6.01 -11.64 -17.33
N ILE A 110 -6.87 -10.63 -17.27
CA ILE A 110 -7.13 -9.73 -18.40
C ILE A 110 -5.83 -9.01 -18.83
N LEU A 111 -4.95 -8.71 -17.87
CA LEU A 111 -3.70 -8.02 -18.15
C LEU A 111 -2.72 -8.91 -18.92
N THR A 112 -2.54 -10.17 -18.53
CA THR A 112 -1.64 -11.11 -19.23
C THR A 112 -2.14 -11.39 -20.64
N TRP A 113 -3.45 -11.57 -20.81
CA TRP A 113 -4.06 -11.72 -22.13
C TRP A 113 -3.82 -10.51 -23.05
N LEU A 114 -3.99 -9.28 -22.52
CA LEU A 114 -3.77 -8.06 -23.31
C LEU A 114 -2.30 -7.90 -23.70
N LEU A 115 -1.37 -8.14 -22.78
CA LEU A 115 0.07 -8.04 -23.04
C LEU A 115 0.55 -9.15 -23.99
N ALA A 116 -0.03 -10.35 -23.93
CA ALA A 116 0.20 -11.43 -24.89
C ALA A 116 -0.16 -11.01 -26.31
N LYS A 117 -1.33 -10.39 -26.48
CA LYS A 117 -1.79 -9.91 -27.78
C LYS A 117 -0.90 -8.81 -28.36
N LEU A 118 -0.27 -8.01 -27.48
CA LEU A 118 0.68 -6.97 -27.86
C LEU A 118 2.13 -7.49 -27.99
N ASN A 119 2.37 -8.79 -27.82
CA ASN A 119 3.70 -9.41 -27.76
C ASN A 119 4.64 -8.79 -26.69
N LEU A 120 4.08 -8.26 -25.60
CA LEU A 120 4.79 -7.61 -24.50
C LEU A 120 4.88 -8.50 -23.24
N LEU A 121 4.61 -9.80 -23.36
CA LEU A 121 4.70 -10.76 -22.24
C LEU A 121 6.07 -10.75 -21.56
N TRP A 122 7.14 -10.65 -22.35
CA TRP A 122 8.52 -10.63 -21.84
C TRP A 122 8.76 -9.50 -20.82
N LEU A 123 8.07 -8.37 -20.96
CA LEU A 123 8.20 -7.22 -20.07
C LEU A 123 7.47 -7.47 -18.74
N LEU A 124 6.33 -8.16 -18.79
CA LEU A 124 5.59 -8.54 -17.59
C LEU A 124 6.32 -9.62 -16.80
N ASP A 125 6.82 -10.65 -17.47
CA ASP A 125 7.58 -11.73 -16.84
C ASP A 125 8.90 -11.20 -16.25
N GLY A 126 9.56 -10.27 -16.96
CA GLY A 126 10.73 -9.55 -16.45
C GLY A 126 10.42 -8.72 -15.21
N TRP A 127 9.28 -8.05 -15.15
CA TRP A 127 8.87 -7.26 -13.99
C TRP A 127 8.48 -8.13 -12.79
N LEU A 128 7.71 -9.20 -13.02
CA LEU A 128 7.23 -10.10 -11.97
C LEU A 128 8.32 -11.03 -11.41
N SER A 129 9.44 -11.19 -12.12
CA SER A 129 10.59 -11.98 -11.63
C SER A 129 11.51 -11.19 -10.69
N LEU A 130 11.29 -9.88 -10.53
CA LEU A 130 12.07 -9.07 -9.59
C LEU A 130 11.74 -9.47 -8.14
N PRO A 131 12.75 -9.71 -7.28
CA PRO A 131 12.55 -10.17 -5.89
C PRO A 131 11.86 -9.13 -4.98
N ILE A 132 11.53 -7.96 -5.51
CA ILE A 132 10.92 -6.82 -4.81
C ILE A 132 9.38 -6.86 -4.94
N VAL A 133 8.87 -7.50 -6.00
CA VAL A 133 7.45 -7.60 -6.36
C VAL A 133 6.85 -8.89 -5.81
#